data_AF-A0A7S0R4B7-F1
#
_entry.id   AF-A0A7S0R4B7-F1
#
_cell.length_a   1.000
_cell.length_b   1.000
_cell.length_c   1.000
_cell.angle_alpha   90.00
_cell.angle_beta   90.00
_cell.angle_gamma   90.00
#
_symmetry.space_group_name_H-M   'P 1'
#
loop_
_entity.id
_entity.type
_entity.pdbx_description
1 polymer ?
#
loop_
_entity_poly.entity_id
_entity_poly.type
_entity_poly.pdbx_seq_one_letter_code
_entity_poly.pdbx_strand_id
1 'polypeptide(L)'
;RLTLLLAPPGSGKTTLMKTLAGRYQHEKTLHISGDIRYNGHTFDEFRAERTAAFISQHDVHIPALSVLDTLMFAYVCQQGLATKNDYNLLAELRDAITRKRARSAHQHADPSASAAHNLETADTAEGHDPNDPWAGKTPEQVEDEILALGEKVYLSGVKVLTLMRGMGISHTKDTPVGDSMLRGVSGGERKRVTVAEMMVGPRRVGFMDEISTGLDSATLHSIISRLGVQTRGFGMTSLVSLLQP
;
A
#
# COMPACT_ATOMS: atom_id res chain seq x y z
N ARG A 1 -3.24 6.47 -7.64
CA ARG A 1 -2.66 7.11 -8.86
C ARG A 1 -1.15 7.18 -8.70
N LEU A 2 -0.35 6.94 -9.75
CA LEU A 2 1.10 7.13 -9.73
C LEU A 2 1.45 8.36 -10.56
N THR A 3 2.16 9.31 -9.95
CA THR A 3 2.58 10.57 -10.58
C THR A 3 4.10 10.65 -10.56
N LEU A 4 4.70 10.99 -11.69
CA LEU A 4 6.14 11.19 -11.83
C LEU A 4 6.47 12.68 -11.77
N LEU A 5 7.41 13.06 -10.91
CA LEU A 5 7.98 14.40 -10.78
C LEU A 5 9.37 14.43 -11.43
N LEU A 6 9.49 15.12 -12.56
CA LEU A 6 10.75 15.34 -13.25
C LEU A 6 11.15 16.81 -13.15
N ALA A 7 12.34 17.06 -12.60
CA ALA A 7 12.95 18.37 -12.57
C ALA A 7 14.47 18.26 -12.35
N PRO A 8 15.26 19.26 -12.79
CA PRO A 8 16.72 19.26 -12.65
C PRO A 8 17.19 19.08 -11.19
N PRO A 9 18.44 18.65 -10.94
CA PRO A 9 19.04 18.70 -9.60
C PRO A 9 18.95 20.11 -9.00
N GLY A 10 18.71 20.23 -7.69
CA GLY A 10 18.60 21.53 -7.01
C GLY A 10 17.28 22.30 -7.22
N SER A 11 16.37 21.82 -8.08
CA SER A 11 15.06 22.46 -8.33
C SER A 11 14.04 22.38 -7.17
N GLY A 12 14.40 21.75 -6.05
CA GLY A 12 13.54 21.67 -4.87
C GLY A 12 12.54 20.50 -4.86
N LYS A 13 12.71 19.44 -5.69
CA LYS A 13 11.87 18.23 -5.69
C LYS A 13 11.67 17.63 -4.29
N THR A 14 12.78 17.38 -3.60
CA THR A 14 12.81 16.88 -2.23
C THR A 14 12.07 17.81 -1.28
N THR A 15 12.30 19.12 -1.41
CA THR A 15 11.66 20.14 -0.58
C THR A 15 10.15 20.14 -0.80
N LEU A 16 9.70 20.14 -2.05
CA LEU A 16 8.29 20.06 -2.42
C LEU A 16 7.63 18.80 -1.84
N MET A 17 8.24 17.63 -2.02
CA MET A 17 7.69 16.38 -1.50
C MET A 17 7.60 16.36 0.03
N LYS A 18 8.62 16.87 0.74
CA LYS A 18 8.61 16.96 2.20
C LYS A 18 7.56 17.96 2.70
N THR A 19 7.38 19.08 2.00
CA THR A 19 6.30 20.04 2.27
C THR A 19 4.94 19.39 2.07
N LEU A 20 4.72 18.68 0.95
CA LEU A 20 3.48 17.96 0.70
C LEU A 20 3.24 16.86 1.74
N ALA A 21 4.27 16.19 2.23
CA ALA A 21 4.16 15.18 3.29
C ALA A 21 3.96 15.78 4.71
N GLY A 22 3.81 17.09 4.84
CA GLY A 22 3.65 17.79 6.12
C GLY A 22 4.93 17.93 6.95
N ARG A 23 6.08 17.43 6.48
CA ARG A 23 7.33 17.35 7.28
C ARG A 23 7.97 18.70 7.60
N TYR A 24 7.58 19.76 6.90
CA TYR A 24 8.07 21.13 7.13
C TYR A 24 7.01 22.08 7.71
N GLN A 25 5.82 21.60 8.08
CA GLN A 25 4.74 22.44 8.58
C GLN A 25 5.14 23.25 9.82
N HIS A 26 6.07 22.74 10.63
CA HIS A 26 6.53 23.36 11.88
C HIS A 26 7.93 23.99 11.76
N GLU A 27 8.50 24.04 10.56
CA GLU A 27 9.86 24.53 10.34
C GLU A 27 9.88 26.06 10.27
N LYS A 28 10.40 26.70 11.34
CA LYS A 28 10.31 28.16 11.53
C LYS A 28 11.10 28.98 10.51
N THR A 29 12.05 28.37 9.81
CA THR A 29 12.94 29.02 8.85
C THR A 29 12.41 28.99 7.42
N LEU A 30 11.37 28.20 7.15
CA LEU A 30 10.79 28.03 5.82
C LEU A 30 9.48 28.82 5.69
N HIS A 31 9.41 29.70 4.68
CA HIS A 31 8.18 30.35 4.30
C HIS A 31 7.41 29.46 3.30
N ILE A 32 6.29 28.90 3.75
CA ILE A 32 5.40 28.07 2.91
C ILE A 32 4.17 28.93 2.54
N SER A 33 3.88 29.03 1.25
CA SER A 33 2.69 29.72 0.73
C SER A 33 1.93 28.84 -0.27
N GLY A 34 0.69 29.21 -0.56
CA GLY A 34 -0.25 28.41 -1.35
C GLY A 34 -1.13 27.54 -0.46
N ASP A 35 -1.84 26.60 -1.09
CA ASP A 35 -2.91 25.84 -0.45
C ASP A 35 -2.80 24.35 -0.83
N ILE A 36 -2.76 23.49 0.19
CA ILE A 36 -2.57 22.05 0.05
C ILE A 36 -3.77 21.36 0.71
N ARG A 37 -4.51 20.58 -0.09
CA ARG A 37 -5.66 19.80 0.38
C ARG A 37 -5.46 18.30 0.20
N TYR A 38 -5.81 17.54 1.23
CA TYR A 38 -5.89 16.08 1.22
C TYR A 38 -7.37 15.69 1.30
N ASN A 39 -7.93 15.20 0.20
CA ASN A 39 -9.36 14.89 0.10
C ASN A 39 -10.29 16.06 0.52
N GLY A 40 -9.87 17.30 0.26
CA GLY A 40 -10.60 18.50 0.66
C GLY A 40 -10.15 19.13 1.98
N HIS A 41 -9.40 18.42 2.82
CA HIS A 41 -8.94 18.89 4.13
C HIS A 41 -7.57 19.55 4.09
N THR A 42 -7.40 20.64 4.82
CA THR A 42 -6.11 21.34 4.98
C THR A 42 -5.29 20.79 6.15
N PHE A 43 -4.01 21.17 6.25
CA PHE A 43 -3.08 20.62 7.25
C PHE A 43 -3.35 21.02 8.71
N ASP A 44 -4.22 22.00 8.93
CA ASP A 44 -4.72 22.38 10.26
C ASP A 44 -5.82 21.45 10.76
N GLU A 45 -6.51 20.73 9.86
CA GLU A 45 -7.58 19.79 10.22
C GLU A 45 -7.05 18.41 10.64
N PHE A 46 -5.84 18.04 10.19
CA PHE A 46 -5.25 16.73 10.47
C PHE A 46 -3.72 16.73 10.36
N ARG A 47 -3.09 15.71 10.94
CA ARG A 47 -1.63 15.54 10.87
C ARG A 47 -1.21 14.83 9.58
N ALA A 48 -0.84 15.60 8.56
CA ALA A 48 -0.41 15.06 7.27
C ALA A 48 0.76 14.07 7.37
N GLU A 49 1.68 14.25 8.32
CA GLU A 49 2.84 13.37 8.51
C GLU A 49 2.46 11.96 8.97
N ARG A 50 1.25 11.80 9.54
CA ARG A 50 0.72 10.48 9.91
C ARG A 50 0.04 9.78 8.73
N THR A 51 -0.51 10.54 7.79
CA THR A 51 -1.23 10.03 6.61
C THR A 51 -0.33 9.80 5.40
N ALA A 52 0.78 10.52 5.32
CA ALA A 52 1.76 10.44 4.23
C ALA A 52 2.99 9.60 4.61
N ALA A 53 3.38 8.68 3.74
CA ALA A 53 4.65 7.99 3.80
C ALA A 53 5.68 8.75 2.94
N PHE A 54 6.94 8.81 3.38
CA PHE A 54 8.04 9.38 2.58
C PHE A 54 9.27 8.47 2.58
N ILE A 55 9.77 8.13 1.39
CA ILE A 55 11.05 7.43 1.14
C ILE A 55 12.08 8.46 0.71
N SER A 56 13.24 8.42 1.38
CA SER A 56 14.43 9.16 0.96
C SER A 56 15.22 8.37 -0.09
N GLN A 57 16.22 9.04 -0.66
CA GLN A 57 17.17 8.43 -1.59
C GLN A 57 17.91 7.21 -1.01
N HIS A 58 18.15 7.21 0.30
CA HIS A 58 18.91 6.19 1.01
C HIS A 58 18.02 5.11 1.62
N ASP A 59 18.39 3.86 1.39
CA ASP A 59 17.76 2.71 2.03
C ASP A 59 18.39 2.50 3.41
N VAL A 60 17.61 2.69 4.47
CA VAL A 60 18.07 2.53 5.86
C VAL A 60 17.29 1.38 6.48
N HIS A 61 17.99 0.27 6.75
CA HIS A 61 17.43 -0.94 7.33
C HIS A 61 18.31 -1.42 8.48
N ILE A 62 17.74 -2.21 9.39
CA ILE A 62 18.54 -2.96 10.35
C ILE A 62 19.17 -4.14 9.60
N PRO A 63 20.50 -4.18 9.38
CA PRO A 63 21.10 -5.12 8.43
C PRO A 63 20.88 -6.59 8.80
N ALA A 64 20.86 -6.88 10.10
CA ALA A 64 20.76 -8.22 10.66
C ALA A 64 19.35 -8.84 10.57
N LEU A 65 18.30 -8.03 10.38
CA LEU A 65 16.93 -8.54 10.26
C LEU A 65 16.71 -9.18 8.89
N SER A 66 15.92 -10.25 8.86
CA SER A 66 15.46 -10.80 7.59
C SER A 66 14.50 -9.84 6.89
N VAL A 67 14.29 -10.03 5.58
CA VAL A 67 13.30 -9.24 4.82
C VAL A 67 11.90 -9.37 5.44
N LEU A 68 11.51 -10.59 5.84
CA LEU A 68 10.21 -10.82 6.47
C LEU A 68 10.12 -10.09 7.81
N ASP A 69 11.13 -10.23 8.67
CA ASP A 69 11.13 -9.59 10.00
C ASP A 69 11.09 -8.07 9.87
N THR A 70 11.83 -7.51 8.92
CA THR A 70 11.84 -6.06 8.64
C THR A 70 10.45 -5.56 8.28
N LEU A 71 9.75 -6.25 7.36
CA LEU A 71 8.43 -5.84 6.91
C LEU A 71 7.34 -6.10 7.95
N MET A 72 7.45 -7.21 8.70
CA MET A 72 6.54 -7.50 9.82
C MET A 72 6.70 -6.50 10.95
N PHE A 73 7.94 -6.13 11.29
CA PHE A 73 8.23 -5.08 12.26
C PHE A 73 7.63 -3.75 11.84
N ALA A 74 7.90 -3.32 10.60
CA ALA A 74 7.33 -2.09 10.06
C ALA A 74 5.80 -2.11 10.02
N TYR A 75 5.19 -3.25 9.69
CA TYR A 75 3.75 -3.43 9.70
C TYR A 75 3.16 -3.21 11.10
N VAL A 76 3.70 -3.89 12.11
CA VAL A 76 3.28 -3.78 13.51
C VAL A 76 3.47 -2.34 14.03
N CYS A 77 4.61 -1.71 13.75
CA CYS A 77 4.89 -0.35 14.20
C CYS A 77 3.97 0.71 13.57
N GLN A 78 3.59 0.52 12.30
CA GLN A 78 2.78 1.52 11.58
C GLN A 78 1.29 1.40 11.85
N GLN A 79 0.81 0.24 12.27
CA GLN A 79 -0.58 0.05 12.70
C GLN A 79 -0.83 0.40 14.16
N GLY A 80 0.21 0.31 15.00
CA GLY A 80 0.03 0.27 16.44
C GLY A 80 -0.47 -1.11 16.91
N LEU A 81 -0.38 -1.36 18.21
CA LEU A 81 -1.06 -2.48 18.87
C LEU A 81 -2.57 -2.20 18.77
N ALA A 82 -3.23 -2.70 17.73
CA ALA A 82 -4.68 -2.72 17.48
C ALA A 82 -5.53 -1.65 18.19
N THR A 83 -6.05 -0.67 17.45
CA THR A 83 -7.33 -0.03 17.83
C THR A 83 -8.38 -0.34 16.78
N LYS A 84 -9.26 -1.26 17.18
CA LYS A 84 -10.52 -1.82 16.67
C LYS A 84 -11.12 -1.45 15.30
N ASN A 85 -10.87 -0.31 14.64
CA ASN A 85 -11.81 0.15 13.58
C ASN A 85 -11.25 0.52 12.19
N ASP A 86 -9.94 0.65 11.95
CA ASP A 86 -9.53 1.47 10.79
C ASP A 86 -9.06 0.74 9.53
N TYR A 87 -8.86 -0.59 9.53
CA TYR A 87 -8.32 -1.27 8.34
C TYR A 87 -8.97 -2.64 8.05
N ASN A 88 -10.01 -2.61 7.21
CA ASN A 88 -10.63 -3.82 6.67
C ASN A 88 -9.89 -4.29 5.39
N LEU A 89 -8.77 -5.01 5.59
CA LEU A 89 -8.00 -5.61 4.48
C LEU A 89 -8.88 -6.46 3.55
N LEU A 90 -9.89 -7.13 4.09
CA LEU A 90 -10.82 -7.94 3.32
C LEU A 90 -11.69 -7.07 2.40
N ALA A 91 -12.17 -5.91 2.87
CA ALA A 91 -12.88 -4.95 2.04
C ALA A 91 -11.97 -4.40 0.93
N GLU A 92 -10.72 -4.05 1.22
CA GLU A 92 -9.78 -3.57 0.19
C GLU A 92 -9.47 -4.64 -0.85
N LEU A 93 -9.23 -5.89 -0.42
CA LEU A 93 -9.00 -7.03 -1.30
C LEU A 93 -10.25 -7.33 -2.14
N ARG A 94 -11.44 -7.31 -1.54
CA ARG A 94 -12.71 -7.43 -2.24
C ARG A 94 -12.86 -6.35 -3.30
N ASP A 95 -12.64 -5.09 -2.95
CA ASP A 95 -12.74 -3.97 -3.87
C ASP A 95 -11.68 -4.03 -4.98
N ALA A 96 -10.47 -4.49 -4.67
CA ALA A 96 -9.43 -4.75 -5.66
C ALA A 96 -9.83 -5.87 -6.63
N ILE A 97 -10.40 -6.97 -6.12
CA ILE A 97 -10.92 -8.07 -6.94
C ILE A 97 -12.09 -7.61 -7.80
N THR A 98 -13.05 -6.87 -7.23
CA THR A 98 -14.19 -6.29 -7.95
C THR A 98 -13.73 -5.36 -9.07
N ARG A 99 -12.79 -4.45 -8.79
CA ARG A 99 -12.19 -3.56 -9.81
C ARG A 99 -11.45 -4.34 -10.90
N LYS A 100 -10.77 -5.44 -10.55
CA LYS A 100 -10.08 -6.30 -11.52
C LYS A 100 -11.09 -7.06 -12.40
N ARG A 101 -12.16 -7.60 -11.82
CA ARG A 101 -13.26 -8.26 -12.54
C ARG A 101 -13.96 -7.28 -13.50
N ALA A 102 -14.27 -6.07 -13.03
CA ALA A 102 -14.87 -5.03 -13.87
C ALA A 102 -14.00 -4.68 -15.09
N ARG A 103 -12.67 -4.58 -14.91
CA ARG A 103 -11.74 -4.32 -16.02
C ARG A 103 -11.61 -5.48 -16.99
N SER A 104 -11.67 -6.72 -16.50
CA SER A 104 -11.64 -7.92 -17.34
C SER A 104 -12.92 -8.08 -18.15
N ALA A 105 -14.07 -7.70 -17.58
CA ALA A 105 -15.35 -7.69 -18.29
C ALA A 105 -15.39 -6.64 -19.42
N HIS A 106 -14.73 -5.49 -19.25
CA HIS A 106 -14.64 -4.46 -20.30
C HIS A 106 -13.70 -4.84 -21.46
N GLN A 107 -12.80 -5.81 -21.28
CA GLN A 107 -11.90 -6.28 -22.36
C GLN A 107 -12.52 -7.41 -23.20
N HIS A 108 -13.61 -8.02 -22.74
CA HIS A 108 -14.32 -9.12 -23.42
C HIS A 108 -15.77 -8.77 -23.82
N ALA A 109 -16.14 -7.49 -23.80
CA ALA A 109 -17.45 -7.04 -24.26
C ALA A 109 -17.49 -7.06 -25.80
N ASP A 110 -17.78 -8.24 -26.36
CA ASP A 110 -18.24 -8.40 -27.74
C ASP A 110 -19.65 -7.77 -27.87
N PRO A 111 -19.92 -6.85 -28.80
CA PRO A 111 -21.19 -6.12 -28.86
C PRO A 111 -22.43 -6.95 -29.24
N SER A 112 -22.30 -8.27 -29.39
CA SER A 112 -23.35 -9.13 -29.96
C SER A 112 -24.04 -10.10 -28.99
N ALA A 113 -23.66 -10.14 -27.70
CA ALA A 113 -24.31 -11.04 -26.73
C ALA A 113 -25.50 -10.38 -26.01
N SER A 114 -26.60 -10.20 -26.74
CA SER A 114 -27.93 -9.97 -26.16
C SER A 114 -28.50 -11.29 -25.62
N ALA A 115 -28.42 -11.50 -24.32
CA ALA A 115 -29.32 -12.40 -23.61
C ALA A 115 -29.53 -11.88 -22.19
N ALA A 116 -30.52 -10.99 -22.05
CA ALA A 116 -31.14 -10.70 -20.77
C ALA A 116 -31.83 -11.97 -20.27
N HIS A 117 -31.24 -12.64 -19.27
CA HIS A 117 -31.97 -13.59 -18.46
C HIS A 117 -32.35 -12.90 -17.16
N ASN A 118 -33.64 -12.61 -17.04
CA ASN A 118 -34.28 -12.07 -15.84
C ASN A 118 -33.98 -12.97 -14.64
N LEU A 119 -33.50 -12.38 -13.55
CA LEU A 119 -33.49 -13.00 -12.24
C LEU A 119 -34.37 -12.15 -11.33
N GLU A 120 -35.67 -12.42 -11.35
CA GLU A 120 -36.60 -12.01 -10.32
C GLU A 120 -37.42 -13.22 -9.88
N THR A 121 -37.66 -13.25 -8.57
CA THR A 121 -38.51 -14.16 -7.79
C THR A 121 -37.95 -15.54 -7.44
N ALA A 122 -37.30 -15.60 -6.28
CA ALA A 122 -37.34 -16.75 -5.39
C ALA A 122 -37.33 -16.27 -3.93
N ASP A 123 -38.34 -15.48 -3.56
CA ASP A 123 -38.81 -15.41 -2.17
C ASP A 123 -39.81 -16.56 -2.00
N THR A 124 -39.38 -17.61 -1.29
CA THR A 124 -40.13 -18.52 -0.39
C THR A 124 -39.47 -19.90 -0.38
N ALA A 125 -38.66 -20.17 0.65
CA ALA A 125 -38.58 -21.43 1.39
C ALA A 125 -37.36 -21.36 2.31
N GLU A 126 -37.60 -21.49 3.61
CA GLU A 126 -36.58 -21.66 4.64
C GLU A 126 -35.69 -22.87 4.33
N GLY A 127 -34.58 -22.62 3.64
CA GLY A 127 -33.43 -23.50 3.60
C GLY A 127 -32.37 -22.93 4.51
N HIS A 128 -32.50 -23.17 5.83
CA HIS A 128 -31.40 -22.90 6.74
C HIS A 128 -30.28 -23.87 6.38
N ASP A 129 -29.19 -23.38 5.79
CA ASP A 129 -28.00 -24.19 5.56
C ASP A 129 -27.55 -24.74 6.93
N PRO A 130 -27.58 -26.07 7.16
CA PRO A 130 -27.22 -26.65 8.45
C PRO A 130 -25.75 -26.41 8.83
N ASN A 131 -24.93 -25.94 7.89
CA ASN A 131 -23.56 -25.49 8.12
C ASN A 131 -23.42 -23.97 8.06
N ASP A 132 -24.51 -23.18 8.08
CA ASP A 132 -24.43 -21.73 8.14
C ASP A 132 -23.68 -21.32 9.42
N PRO A 133 -22.45 -20.79 9.31
CA PRO A 133 -21.68 -20.43 10.50
C PRO A 133 -22.30 -19.25 11.26
N TRP A 134 -23.30 -18.58 10.67
CA TRP A 134 -24.02 -17.43 11.24
C TRP A 134 -25.40 -17.82 11.81
N ALA A 135 -25.77 -19.10 11.72
CA ALA A 135 -27.01 -19.64 12.27
C ALA A 135 -27.25 -19.25 13.73
N GLY A 136 -28.39 -18.62 14.01
CA GLY A 136 -28.81 -18.27 15.38
C GLY A 136 -28.02 -17.13 16.04
N LYS A 137 -27.13 -16.44 15.30
CA LYS A 137 -26.37 -15.28 15.80
C LYS A 137 -27.12 -13.98 15.50
N THR A 138 -27.05 -13.01 16.42
CA THR A 138 -27.55 -11.65 16.14
C THR A 138 -26.61 -10.92 15.18
N PRO A 139 -27.07 -9.86 14.48
CA PRO A 139 -26.21 -9.07 13.61
C PRO A 139 -24.94 -8.53 14.30
N GLU A 140 -25.02 -8.12 15.58
CA GLU A 140 -23.83 -7.68 16.32
C GLU A 140 -22.84 -8.82 16.59
N GLN A 141 -23.33 -10.03 16.89
CA GLN A 141 -22.47 -11.20 17.11
C GLN A 141 -21.75 -11.64 15.83
N VAL A 142 -22.44 -11.55 14.69
CA VAL A 142 -21.85 -11.80 13.37
C VAL A 142 -20.78 -10.74 13.07
N GLU A 143 -21.05 -9.46 13.37
CA GLU A 143 -20.11 -8.36 13.17
C GLU A 143 -18.84 -8.51 14.04
N ASP A 144 -18.99 -8.83 15.34
CA ASP A 144 -17.88 -9.07 16.26
C ASP A 144 -16.99 -10.24 15.84
N GLU A 145 -17.58 -11.32 15.33
CA GLU A 145 -16.84 -12.49 14.88
C GLU A 145 -16.14 -12.25 13.53
N ILE A 146 -16.77 -11.49 12.62
CA ILE A 146 -16.11 -10.99 11.40
C ILE A 146 -14.92 -10.09 11.76
N LEU A 147 -15.06 -9.21 12.75
CA LEU A 147 -13.98 -8.36 13.25
C LEU A 147 -12.85 -9.19 13.85
N ALA A 148 -13.15 -10.20 14.68
CA ALA A 148 -12.15 -11.09 15.27
C ALA A 148 -11.43 -11.97 14.23
N LEU A 149 -12.14 -12.44 13.21
CA LEU A 149 -11.54 -13.16 12.09
C LEU A 149 -10.68 -12.22 11.24
N GLY A 150 -11.16 -10.99 11.03
CA GLY A 150 -10.40 -9.90 10.44
C GLY A 150 -9.08 -9.70 11.15
N GLU A 151 -9.09 -9.59 12.48
CA GLU A 151 -7.89 -9.45 13.33
C GLU A 151 -6.94 -10.65 13.21
N LYS A 152 -7.45 -11.89 13.15
CA LYS A 152 -6.62 -13.09 12.93
C LYS A 152 -5.96 -13.12 11.56
N VAL A 153 -6.69 -12.84 10.48
CA VAL A 153 -6.15 -12.73 9.11
C VAL A 153 -5.20 -11.54 8.97
N TYR A 154 -5.39 -10.53 9.81
CA TYR A 154 -4.60 -9.32 9.84
C TYR A 154 -3.27 -9.51 10.57
N LEU A 155 -3.28 -10.23 11.69
CA LEU A 155 -2.09 -10.68 12.42
C LEU A 155 -1.36 -11.82 11.71
N SER A 156 -2.01 -12.53 10.78
CA SER A 156 -1.38 -13.62 10.03
C SER A 156 -0.36 -13.14 8.98
N GLY A 157 -0.10 -11.82 8.88
CA GLY A 157 0.91 -11.27 7.98
C GLY A 157 0.53 -11.34 6.50
N VAL A 158 -0.74 -11.63 6.17
CA VAL A 158 -1.19 -11.82 4.77
C VAL A 158 -0.93 -10.58 3.92
N LYS A 159 -1.12 -9.37 4.47
CA LYS A 159 -0.78 -8.12 3.78
C LYS A 159 0.71 -8.05 3.43
N VAL A 160 1.57 -8.36 4.39
CA VAL A 160 3.03 -8.37 4.22
C VAL A 160 3.44 -9.39 3.17
N LEU A 161 2.94 -10.62 3.26
CA LEU A 161 3.24 -11.69 2.30
C LEU A 161 2.75 -11.35 0.88
N THR A 162 1.56 -10.78 0.75
CA THR A 162 1.00 -10.34 -0.54
C THR A 162 1.84 -9.23 -1.16
N LEU A 163 2.28 -8.28 -0.33
CA LEU A 163 3.13 -7.19 -0.76
C LEU A 163 4.50 -7.70 -1.21
N MET A 164 5.14 -8.58 -0.43
CA MET A 164 6.41 -9.23 -0.81
C MET A 164 6.30 -9.93 -2.16
N ARG A 165 5.17 -10.62 -2.40
CA ARG A 165 4.91 -11.31 -3.67
C ARG A 165 4.79 -10.33 -4.83
N GLY A 166 4.01 -9.27 -4.68
CA GLY A 166 3.85 -8.27 -5.74
C GLY A 166 5.13 -7.45 -5.98
N MET A 167 5.93 -7.21 -4.95
CA MET A 167 7.24 -6.58 -5.08
C MET A 167 8.30 -7.55 -5.64
N GLY A 168 8.09 -8.86 -5.60
CA GLY A 168 9.04 -9.84 -6.14
C GLY A 168 10.24 -10.07 -5.25
N ILE A 169 10.01 -10.06 -3.92
CA ILE A 169 11.02 -10.30 -2.87
C ILE A 169 10.60 -11.44 -1.93
N SER A 170 9.62 -12.25 -2.32
CA SER A 170 9.18 -13.40 -1.51
C SER A 170 10.26 -14.48 -1.37
N HIS A 171 11.15 -14.65 -2.35
CA HIS A 171 12.22 -15.65 -2.30
C HIS A 171 13.34 -15.29 -1.32
N THR A 172 13.47 -14.01 -0.96
CA THR A 172 14.46 -13.52 0.02
C THR A 172 13.88 -13.37 1.42
N LYS A 173 12.72 -13.97 1.72
CA LYS A 173 11.98 -13.70 2.97
C LYS A 173 12.82 -13.93 4.23
N ASP A 174 13.64 -14.98 4.25
CA ASP A 174 14.48 -15.37 5.40
C ASP A 174 15.93 -14.86 5.26
N THR A 175 16.22 -14.11 4.19
CA THR A 175 17.55 -13.54 3.94
C THR A 175 17.70 -12.23 4.70
N PRO A 176 18.83 -11.99 5.39
CA PRO A 176 19.13 -10.68 5.98
C PRO A 176 19.06 -9.57 4.92
N VAL A 177 18.53 -8.40 5.28
CA VAL A 177 18.55 -7.24 4.38
C VAL A 177 20.00 -6.86 4.05
N GLY A 178 20.88 -6.91 5.06
CA GLY A 178 22.29 -6.61 4.93
C GLY A 178 22.59 -5.14 4.62
N ASP A 179 23.88 -4.84 4.53
CA ASP A 179 24.43 -3.53 4.21
C ASP A 179 25.81 -3.68 3.54
N SER A 180 26.68 -2.68 3.67
CA SER A 180 28.05 -2.76 3.14
C SER A 180 28.96 -3.73 3.92
N MET A 181 28.63 -4.05 5.16
CA MET A 181 29.44 -4.87 6.06
C MET A 181 28.88 -6.28 6.22
N LEU A 182 27.56 -6.42 6.23
CA LEU A 182 26.84 -7.68 6.34
C LEU A 182 26.24 -8.08 4.99
N ARG A 183 26.62 -9.25 4.50
CA ARG A 183 26.03 -9.82 3.29
C ARG A 183 24.52 -10.02 3.47
N GLY A 184 23.74 -9.55 2.51
CA GLY A 184 22.29 -9.70 2.47
C GLY A 184 21.76 -9.74 1.04
N VAL A 185 20.60 -9.14 0.84
CA VAL A 185 19.95 -9.05 -0.47
C VAL A 185 20.70 -8.12 -1.42
N SER A 186 20.42 -8.23 -2.72
CA SER A 186 20.97 -7.31 -3.73
C SER A 186 20.49 -5.87 -3.52
N GLY A 187 21.20 -4.87 -4.08
CA GLY A 187 20.80 -3.46 -3.97
C GLY A 187 19.39 -3.17 -4.51
N GLY A 188 19.03 -3.80 -5.63
CA GLY A 188 17.69 -3.73 -6.19
C GLY A 188 16.62 -4.36 -5.31
N GLU A 189 16.92 -5.50 -4.68
CA GLU A 189 16.03 -6.11 -3.69
C GLU A 189 15.88 -5.23 -2.45
N ARG A 190 16.96 -4.64 -1.94
CA ARG A 190 16.92 -3.73 -0.80
C ARG A 190 16.05 -2.51 -1.08
N LYS A 191 16.14 -1.90 -2.28
CA LYS A 191 15.22 -0.81 -2.67
C LYS A 191 13.76 -1.28 -2.70
N ARG A 192 13.51 -2.51 -3.17
CA ARG A 192 12.15 -3.10 -3.12
C ARG A 192 11.66 -3.31 -1.69
N VAL A 193 12.54 -3.69 -0.75
CA VAL A 193 12.22 -3.77 0.69
C VAL A 193 11.84 -2.39 1.22
N THR A 194 12.62 -1.35 0.93
CA THR A 194 12.30 0.05 1.32
C THR A 194 10.94 0.50 0.79
N VAL A 195 10.63 0.21 -0.48
CA VAL A 195 9.32 0.52 -1.07
C VAL A 195 8.21 -0.28 -0.41
N ALA A 196 8.44 -1.57 -0.13
CA ALA A 196 7.46 -2.39 0.56
C ALA A 196 7.20 -1.90 2.00
N GLU A 197 8.23 -1.48 2.72
CA GLU A 197 8.12 -0.99 4.09
C GLU A 197 7.20 0.24 4.21
N MET A 198 7.15 1.12 3.21
CA MET A 198 6.14 2.18 3.18
C MET A 198 4.71 1.67 3.06
N MET A 199 4.53 0.60 2.27
CA MET A 199 3.23 0.15 1.80
C MET A 199 2.56 -0.82 2.78
N VAL A 200 3.32 -1.38 3.74
CA VAL A 200 2.73 -2.21 4.79
C VAL A 200 1.81 -1.40 5.71
N GLY A 201 2.08 -0.12 5.93
CA GLY A 201 1.28 0.73 6.80
C GLY A 201 -0.09 1.15 6.24
N PRO A 202 -0.87 1.88 7.05
CA PRO A 202 -2.17 2.43 6.66
C PRO A 202 -2.10 3.69 5.78
N ARG A 203 -0.89 4.13 5.42
CA ARG A 203 -0.66 5.39 4.72
C ARG A 203 -1.07 5.26 3.26
N ARG A 204 -2.05 6.07 2.84
CA ARG A 204 -2.57 6.05 1.46
C ARG A 204 -1.86 7.02 0.52
N VAL A 205 -1.03 7.93 1.05
CA VAL A 205 -0.24 8.87 0.25
C VAL A 205 1.24 8.54 0.39
N GLY A 206 1.95 8.36 -0.72
CA GLY A 206 3.37 8.00 -0.75
C GLY A 206 4.20 9.00 -1.55
N PHE A 207 5.30 9.47 -0.97
CA PHE A 207 6.29 10.34 -1.61
C PHE A 207 7.62 9.61 -1.70
N MET A 208 8.19 9.47 -2.88
CA MET A 208 9.39 8.67 -3.10
C MET A 208 10.43 9.51 -3.82
N ASP A 209 11.49 9.85 -3.08
CA ASP A 209 12.50 10.78 -3.57
C ASP A 209 13.71 10.05 -4.16
N GLU A 210 13.96 10.28 -5.45
CA GLU A 210 15.13 9.80 -6.21
C GLU A 210 15.42 8.30 -6.06
N ILE A 211 14.35 7.50 -6.14
CA ILE A 211 14.42 6.03 -5.94
C ILE A 211 15.20 5.28 -7.03
N SER A 212 15.61 5.97 -8.09
CA SER A 212 16.49 5.42 -9.14
C SER A 212 17.97 5.39 -8.77
N THR A 213 18.38 6.06 -7.68
CA THR A 213 19.79 6.17 -7.32
C THR A 213 20.42 4.81 -7.08
N GLY A 214 21.53 4.53 -7.77
CA GLY A 214 22.30 3.29 -7.62
C GLY A 214 21.66 2.05 -8.25
N LEU A 215 20.68 2.22 -9.14
CA LEU A 215 20.02 1.13 -9.85
C LEU A 215 20.29 1.19 -11.35
N ASP A 216 20.40 0.02 -11.97
CA ASP A 216 20.33 -0.11 -13.42
C ASP A 216 18.89 0.10 -13.93
N SER A 217 18.75 0.46 -15.21
CA SER A 217 17.47 0.78 -15.83
C SER A 217 16.46 -0.38 -15.80
N ALA A 218 16.91 -1.63 -15.88
CA ALA A 218 16.01 -2.78 -15.87
C ALA A 218 15.44 -3.01 -14.46
N THR A 219 16.28 -2.92 -13.43
CA THR A 219 15.86 -2.98 -12.03
C THR A 219 14.90 -1.83 -11.71
N LEU A 220 15.23 -0.60 -12.10
CA LEU A 220 14.36 0.56 -11.88
C LEU A 220 13.00 0.38 -12.55
N HIS A 221 12.97 -0.02 -13.82
CA HIS A 221 11.73 -0.26 -14.56
C HIS A 221 10.86 -1.32 -13.86
N SER A 222 11.47 -2.40 -13.37
CA SER A 222 10.77 -3.43 -12.59
C SER A 222 10.14 -2.87 -11.31
N ILE A 223 10.87 -2.04 -10.56
CA ILE A 223 10.38 -1.40 -9.34
C ILE A 223 9.20 -0.47 -9.63
N ILE A 224 9.34 0.43 -10.61
CA ILE A 224 8.29 1.39 -10.98
C ILE A 224 7.04 0.68 -11.49
N SER A 225 7.20 -0.35 -12.31
CA SER A 225 6.08 -1.13 -12.84
C SER A 225 5.29 -1.81 -11.72
N ARG A 226 5.98 -2.45 -10.78
CA ARG A 226 5.37 -3.10 -9.61
C ARG A 226 4.70 -2.08 -8.70
N LEU A 227 5.37 -0.96 -8.43
CA LEU A 227 4.80 0.14 -7.66
C LEU A 227 3.51 0.67 -8.30
N GLY A 228 3.45 0.80 -9.62
CA GLY A 228 2.23 1.25 -10.33
C GLY A 228 1.07 0.26 -10.21
N VAL A 229 1.33 -1.04 -10.22
CA VAL A 229 0.32 -2.07 -9.95
C VAL A 229 -0.16 -1.99 -8.50
N GLN A 230 0.77 -1.96 -7.55
CA GLN A 230 0.44 -1.97 -6.13
C GLN A 230 -0.25 -0.68 -5.68
N THR A 231 0.19 0.48 -6.16
CA THR A 231 -0.46 1.79 -5.92
C THR A 231 -1.93 1.76 -6.35
N ARG A 232 -2.26 1.07 -7.45
CA ARG A 232 -3.65 0.90 -7.88
C ARG A 232 -4.40 -0.15 -7.06
N GLY A 233 -3.75 -1.26 -6.72
CA GLY A 233 -4.34 -2.35 -5.93
C GLY A 233 -4.76 -1.91 -4.53
N PHE A 234 -3.87 -1.18 -3.84
CA PHE A 234 -4.09 -0.69 -2.48
C PHE A 234 -4.77 0.70 -2.41
N GLY A 235 -5.20 1.26 -3.54
CA GLY A 235 -5.85 2.58 -3.58
C GLY A 235 -4.95 3.73 -3.08
N MET A 236 -3.64 3.61 -3.27
CA MET A 236 -2.68 4.64 -2.87
C MET A 236 -2.56 5.75 -3.93
N THR A 237 -2.09 6.91 -3.48
CA THR A 237 -1.62 8.01 -4.32
C THR A 237 -0.13 8.21 -4.10
N SER A 238 0.66 7.95 -5.14
CA SER A 238 2.12 7.95 -5.06
C SER A 238 2.70 9.04 -5.96
N LEU A 239 3.59 9.86 -5.42
CA LEU A 239 4.42 10.82 -6.15
C LEU A 239 5.87 10.36 -6.10
N VAL A 240 6.48 10.14 -7.26
CA VAL A 240 7.84 9.59 -7.38
C VAL A 240 8.72 10.59 -8.13
N SER A 241 9.94 10.83 -7.68
CA SER A 241 10.98 11.51 -8.45
C SER A 241 12.04 10.50 -8.86
N LEU A 242 12.57 10.70 -10.07
CA LEU A 242 13.69 9.92 -10.60
C LEU A 242 14.87 10.87 -10.77
N LEU A 243 16.06 10.39 -10.44
CA LEU A 243 17.30 11.02 -10.87
C LEU A 243 17.32 11.00 -12.40
N GLN A 244 17.35 12.18 -13.02
CA GLN A 244 17.50 12.31 -14.47
C GLN A 244 18.94 11.92 -14.85
N PRO A 245 19.14 11.15 -15.95
CA PRO A 245 20.46 10.81 -16.46
C PRO A 245 21.24 12.04 -16.95
#